data_AF-A0A496UP57-F1
#
_entry.id   AF-A0A496UP57-F1
#
_cell.length_a   1.000
_cell.length_b   1.000
_cell.length_c   1.000
_cell.angle_alpha   90.00
_cell.angle_beta   90.00
_cell.angle_gamma   90.00
#
_symmetry.space_group_name_H-M   'P 1'
#
loop_
_entity.id
_entity.type
_entity.pdbx_description
1 polymer ?
#
loop_
_entity_poly.entity_id
_entity_poly.type
_entity_poly.pdbx_seq_one_letter_code
_entity_poly.pdbx_strand_id
1 'polypeptide(L)'
;MNRMRWLVTIPLVLGLAAGCSSDDEQVPGGGDPPLVDTEVTRLTENSARETNPVYSPDGEWILFESNDSGNGDIWRMRNTGGAPEQLTTDP
;
A
#
# COMPACT_ATOMS: atom_id res chain seq x y z
N MET A 1 -21.85 -9.60 -28.60
CA MET A 1 -21.58 -9.15 -27.23
C MET A 1 -20.08 -8.89 -27.10
N ASN A 2 -19.71 -7.77 -26.48
CA ASN A 2 -18.64 -6.87 -26.91
C ASN A 2 -17.19 -7.38 -26.87
N ARG A 3 -16.45 -7.01 -27.92
CA ARG A 3 -14.99 -6.90 -27.99
C ARG A 3 -14.66 -5.41 -27.74
N MET A 4 -13.76 -5.08 -26.82
CA MET A 4 -13.14 -3.74 -26.78
C MET A 4 -11.63 -3.88 -26.78
N ARG A 5 -11.03 -3.36 -27.85
CA ARG A 5 -9.60 -3.19 -28.09
C ARG A 5 -9.44 -1.69 -28.26
N TRP A 6 -8.65 -1.04 -27.41
CA TRP A 6 -8.37 0.40 -27.52
C TRP A 6 -6.88 0.58 -27.83
N LEU A 7 -6.61 1.07 -29.04
CA LEU A 7 -5.34 1.68 -29.43
C LEU A 7 -5.46 3.18 -29.13
N VAL A 8 -4.49 3.75 -28.42
CA VAL A 8 -4.38 5.21 -28.24
C VAL A 8 -3.17 5.69 -29.04
N THR A 9 -3.44 6.43 -30.11
CA THR A 9 -2.48 7.23 -30.87
C THR A 9 -2.51 8.64 -30.30
N ILE A 10 -1.36 9.18 -29.89
CA ILE A 10 -1.23 10.57 -29.42
C ILE A 10 -0.49 11.36 -30.51
N PRO A 11 -0.99 12.54 -30.94
CA PRO A 11 -0.38 13.30 -32.01
C PRO A 11 0.87 14.05 -31.55
N LEU A 12 1.80 14.16 -32.50
CA LEU A 12 2.99 15.00 -32.50
C LEU A 12 2.64 16.47 -32.25
N VAL A 13 3.30 17.12 -31.28
CA VAL A 13 3.32 18.59 -31.21
C VAL A 13 4.77 19.07 -31.16
N LEU A 14 5.13 19.79 -32.21
CA LEU A 14 6.37 20.50 -32.46
C LEU A 14 6.23 21.93 -31.90
N GLY A 15 7.21 22.42 -31.12
CA GLY A 15 7.21 23.81 -30.65
C GLY A 15 8.53 24.19 -29.95
N LEU A 16 9.20 25.21 -30.47
CA LEU A 16 10.57 25.65 -30.18
C LEU A 16 10.73 26.53 -28.93
N ALA A 17 11.93 26.39 -28.33
CA ALA A 17 12.85 27.40 -27.77
C ALA A 17 12.40 28.36 -26.65
N ALA A 18 13.12 28.32 -25.52
CA ALA A 18 14.02 29.38 -25.04
C ALA A 18 14.81 28.87 -23.83
N GLY A 19 16.14 29.04 -23.86
CA GLY A 19 17.04 28.48 -22.86
C GLY A 19 17.05 29.21 -21.52
N CYS A 20 17.36 28.44 -20.47
CA CYS A 20 18.11 28.89 -19.31
C CYS A 20 19.16 27.81 -18.98
N SER A 21 20.43 28.22 -19.08
CA SER A 21 21.65 27.68 -18.46
C SER A 21 21.37 27.10 -17.06
N SER A 22 21.96 25.99 -16.57
CA SER A 22 23.36 25.54 -16.67
C SER A 22 23.45 24.03 -16.35
N ASP A 23 24.28 23.30 -17.09
CA ASP A 23 24.95 22.01 -16.79
C ASP A 23 24.18 21.02 -15.86
N ASP A 24 23.34 20.12 -16.38
CA ASP A 24 23.64 18.83 -17.06
C ASP A 24 24.13 17.69 -16.16
N GLU A 25 23.23 17.18 -15.32
CA GLU A 25 22.89 15.75 -15.36
C GLU A 25 21.36 15.65 -15.48
N GLN A 26 20.85 15.67 -16.71
CA GLN A 26 19.51 15.16 -16.94
C GLN A 26 19.57 13.65 -16.69
N VAL A 27 19.20 13.19 -15.49
CA VAL A 27 18.97 11.76 -15.25
C VAL A 27 17.79 11.35 -16.14
N PRO A 28 18.00 10.64 -17.26
CA PRO A 28 16.93 10.23 -18.14
C PRO A 28 16.36 8.95 -17.54
N GLY A 29 15.36 9.08 -16.65
CA GLY A 29 14.68 7.93 -16.07
C GLY A 29 14.34 8.02 -14.59
N GLY A 30 14.60 9.15 -13.92
CA GLY A 30 14.16 9.38 -12.55
C GLY A 30 12.70 9.81 -12.46
N GLY A 31 11.79 9.10 -13.13
CA GLY A 31 10.38 9.21 -12.74
C GLY A 31 10.26 8.54 -11.40
N ASP A 32 9.95 9.28 -10.33
CA ASP A 32 9.37 8.67 -9.15
C ASP A 32 8.27 7.71 -9.67
N PRO A 33 8.37 6.40 -9.41
CA PRO A 33 7.37 5.47 -9.92
C PRO A 33 6.01 6.00 -9.48
N PRO A 34 4.99 6.00 -10.37
CA PRO A 34 3.67 6.46 -10.00
C PRO A 34 3.29 5.71 -8.72
N LEU A 35 2.99 6.46 -7.66
CA LEU A 35 2.51 5.87 -6.43
C LEU A 35 1.26 5.10 -6.83
N VAL A 36 1.39 3.78 -6.86
CA VAL A 36 0.28 2.85 -7.10
C VAL A 36 -0.83 3.31 -6.18
N ASP A 37 -2.04 3.41 -6.71
CA ASP A 37 -3.24 3.71 -5.94
C ASP A 37 -3.49 2.54 -4.98
N THR A 38 -2.75 2.53 -3.88
CA THR A 38 -2.90 1.55 -2.83
C THR A 38 -4.27 1.76 -2.21
N GLU A 39 -5.23 0.93 -2.60
CA GLU A 39 -6.53 0.89 -1.95
C GLU A 39 -6.33 0.49 -0.48
N VAL A 40 -6.42 1.49 0.41
CA VAL A 40 -6.28 1.27 1.84
C VAL A 40 -7.59 0.69 2.36
N THR A 41 -7.57 -0.61 2.68
CA THR A 41 -8.71 -1.29 3.29
C THR A 41 -8.51 -1.41 4.79
N ARG A 42 -9.50 -1.00 5.57
CA ARG A 42 -9.54 -1.21 7.03
C ARG A 42 -9.97 -2.65 7.33
N LEU A 43 -9.22 -3.36 8.17
CA LEU A 43 -9.50 -4.76 8.53
C LEU A 43 -10.14 -4.93 9.92
N THR A 44 -9.92 -3.99 10.83
CA THR A 44 -10.38 -4.04 12.22
C THR A 44 -11.23 -2.83 12.58
N GLU A 45 -12.33 -3.03 13.30
CA GLU A 45 -13.22 -1.97 13.78
C GLU A 45 -13.39 -2.04 15.30
N ASN A 46 -12.34 -1.68 16.05
CA ASN A 46 -12.39 -1.55 17.51
C ASN A 46 -11.81 -0.20 17.96
N SER A 47 -11.92 0.08 19.27
CA SER A 47 -11.29 1.22 19.92
C SER A 47 -9.93 0.88 20.54
N ALA A 48 -9.46 -0.36 20.34
CA ALA A 48 -8.17 -0.80 20.83
C ALA A 48 -7.04 -0.12 20.05
N ARG A 49 -5.90 0.00 20.71
CA ARG A 49 -4.65 0.41 20.08
C ARG A 49 -4.00 -0.83 19.47
N GLU A 50 -3.92 -0.82 18.15
CA GLU A 50 -3.31 -1.89 17.36
C GLU A 50 -2.00 -1.41 16.74
N THR A 51 -0.90 -2.09 17.00
CA THR A 51 0.44 -1.68 16.54
C THR A 51 1.30 -2.84 16.06
N ASN A 52 2.40 -2.51 15.38
CA ASN A 52 3.43 -3.47 14.94
C ASN A 52 2.88 -4.62 14.05
N PRO A 53 2.10 -4.34 12.98
CA PRO A 53 1.58 -5.41 12.13
C PRO A 53 2.71 -6.07 11.32
N VAL A 54 2.70 -7.40 11.25
CA VAL A 54 3.58 -8.20 10.39
C VAL A 54 2.79 -9.26 9.65
N TYR A 55 3.11 -9.47 8.37
CA TYR A 55 2.54 -10.56 7.58
C TYR A 55 3.24 -11.88 7.92
N SER A 56 2.47 -12.97 7.94
CA SER A 56 3.04 -14.31 7.94
C SER A 56 3.78 -14.60 6.63
N PRO A 57 4.76 -15.53 6.61
CA PRO A 57 5.53 -15.83 5.40
C PRO A 57 4.71 -16.36 4.22
N ASP A 58 3.58 -17.00 4.49
CA ASP A 58 2.60 -17.46 3.50
C ASP A 58 1.63 -16.34 3.05
N GLY A 59 1.68 -15.17 3.70
CA GLY A 59 0.85 -14.01 3.41
C GLY A 59 -0.60 -14.13 3.87
N GLU A 60 -1.01 -15.25 4.47
CA GLU A 60 -2.40 -15.49 4.85
C GLU A 60 -2.84 -14.77 6.13
N TRP A 61 -1.89 -14.40 6.99
CA TRP A 61 -2.15 -13.87 8.33
C TRP A 61 -1.43 -12.55 8.55
N ILE A 62 -2.04 -11.73 9.39
CA ILE A 62 -1.46 -10.52 9.96
C ILE A 62 -1.37 -10.74 11.47
N LEU A 63 -0.16 -10.65 12.02
CA LEU A 63 0.08 -10.63 13.45
C LEU A 63 0.25 -9.17 13.88
N PHE A 64 -0.33 -8.79 15.00
CA PHE A 64 -0.25 -7.42 15.51
C PHE A 64 -0.38 -7.41 17.04
N GLU A 65 0.11 -6.36 17.66
CA GLU A 65 -0.11 -6.09 19.08
C GLU A 65 -1.44 -5.38 19.26
N SER A 66 -2.29 -5.83 20.18
CA SER A 66 -3.55 -5.16 20.52
C SER A 66 -3.79 -5.16 22.02
N ASN A 67 -4.39 -4.08 22.52
CA ASN A 67 -4.80 -3.93 23.91
C ASN A 67 -6.31 -4.10 24.14
N ASP A 68 -7.01 -4.76 23.21
CA ASP A 68 -8.46 -5.01 23.30
C ASP A 68 -8.84 -5.82 24.57
N SER A 69 -7.92 -6.67 25.06
CA SER A 69 -8.02 -7.43 26.31
C SER A 69 -7.65 -6.63 27.59
N GLY A 70 -7.14 -5.40 27.45
CA GLY A 70 -6.69 -4.56 28.56
C GLY A 70 -5.17 -4.52 28.79
N ASN A 71 -4.40 -5.42 28.17
CA ASN A 71 -2.94 -5.47 28.16
C ASN A 71 -2.42 -5.65 26.71
N GLY A 72 -1.17 -5.30 26.44
CA GLY A 72 -0.58 -5.44 25.10
C GLY A 72 -0.31 -6.90 24.77
N ASP A 73 -1.25 -7.54 24.07
CA ASP A 73 -1.17 -8.94 23.66
C ASP A 73 -0.88 -9.08 22.18
N ILE A 74 -0.39 -10.25 21.77
CA ILE A 74 -0.25 -10.62 20.37
C ILE A 74 -1.56 -11.22 19.86
N TRP A 75 -2.04 -10.66 18.76
CA TRP A 75 -3.25 -11.10 18.07
C TRP A 75 -2.90 -11.48 16.63
N ARG A 76 -3.74 -12.32 16.02
CA ARG A 76 -3.68 -12.64 14.60
C ARG A 76 -5.03 -12.48 13.93
N MET A 77 -5.01 -12.15 12.64
CA MET A 77 -6.20 -12.20 11.78
C MET A 77 -5.84 -12.59 10.35
N ARG A 78 -6.84 -12.97 9.55
CA ARG A 78 -6.64 -13.22 8.11
C ARG A 78 -6.32 -11.91 7.38
N ASN A 79 -5.45 -11.99 6.38
CA ASN A 79 -5.10 -10.84 5.51
C ASN A 79 -6.31 -10.25 4.75
N THR A 80 -7.38 -11.04 4.54
CA THR A 80 -8.64 -10.63 3.93
C THR A 80 -9.63 -10.00 4.92
N GLY A 81 -9.26 -9.89 6.20
CA GLY A 81 -10.15 -9.44 7.27
C GLY A 81 -10.81 -10.59 8.02
N GLY A 82 -11.64 -10.26 9.00
CA GLY A 82 -12.37 -11.23 9.83
C GLY A 82 -12.13 -11.02 11.32
N ALA A 83 -12.65 -11.95 12.14
CA ALA A 83 -12.50 -11.88 13.59
C ALA A 83 -11.03 -12.14 14.00
N PRO A 84 -10.40 -11.22 14.75
CA PRO A 84 -9.06 -11.43 15.26
C PRO A 84 -9.07 -12.45 16.42
N GLU A 85 -7.98 -13.21 16.54
CA GLU A 85 -7.76 -14.22 17.55
C GLU A 85 -6.56 -13.84 18.42
N GLN A 86 -6.75 -13.86 19.73
CA GLN A 86 -5.70 -13.60 20.72
C GLN A 86 -4.78 -14.81 20.85
N LEU A 87 -3.47 -14.59 20.75
CA LEU A 87 -2.43 -15.63 20.84
C LEU A 87 -1.71 -15.67 22.19
N THR A 88 -1.65 -14.53 22.89
CA THR A 88 -1.05 -14.42 24.23
C THR A 88 -2.06 -13.81 25.18
N THR A 89 -1.97 -14.18 26.45
CA THR A 89 -2.87 -13.68 27.52
C THR A 89 -2.11 -13.35 28.79
N ASP A 90 -0.78 -13.31 28.72
CA ASP A 90 0.08 -13.11 29.89
C ASP A 90 0.20 -11.60 30.18
N PRO A 91 -0.02 -11.17 31.43
CA PRO A 91 -0.07 -9.75 31.81
C PRO A 91 1.30 -9.06 31.88
#